data_AF-A0A9X2C3P4-F1
#
_entry.id   AF-A0A9X2C3P4-F1
#
_cell.length_a   1.000
_cell.length_b   1.000
_cell.length_c   1.000
_cell.angle_alpha   90.00
_cell.angle_beta   90.00
_cell.angle_gamma   90.00
#
_symmetry.space_group_name_H-M   'P 1'
#
loop_
_entity.id
_entity.type
_entity.pdbx_description
1 polymer ?
#
loop_
_entity_poly.entity_id
_entity_poly.type
_entity_poly.pdbx_seq_one_letter_code
_entity_poly.pdbx_strand_id
1 'polypeptide(L)'
;MDALTLVLLALLVLAARTFHWRHQFAAWEPLWRFRSGPVTVELRRHADLARLEHDSLEYPQPREFRIITMRLGAIPLWSQRASVCLPMEADARIGAIAAGEFDHLFDAHFRRGWTHRPARLAARAH
;
A
#
# COMPACT_ATOMS: atom_id res chain seq x y z
N MET A 1 0.11 36.67 8.44
CA MET A 1 0.35 35.26 8.84
C MET A 1 1.84 35.10 8.98
N ASP A 2 2.31 34.91 10.20
CA ASP A 2 3.74 34.93 10.45
C ASP A 2 4.36 33.59 10.07
N ALA A 3 5.66 33.59 9.76
CA ALA A 3 6.38 32.39 9.31
C ALA A 3 6.19 31.21 10.28
N LEU A 4 6.11 31.47 11.59
CA LEU A 4 5.81 30.47 12.60
C LEU A 4 4.44 29.82 12.41
N THR A 5 3.40 30.61 12.14
CA THR A 5 2.04 30.10 11.88
C THR A 5 2.01 29.21 10.65
N LEU A 6 2.71 29.60 9.58
CA LEU A 6 2.83 28.79 8.36
C LEU A 6 3.53 27.45 8.64
N VAL A 7 4.63 27.46 9.39
CA VAL A 7 5.36 26.25 9.77
C VAL A 7 4.49 25.32 10.62
N LEU A 8 3.77 25.85 11.61
CA LEU A 8 2.89 25.06 12.46
C LEU A 8 1.74 24.41 11.67
N LEU A 9 1.13 25.15 10.74
CA LEU A 9 0.09 24.60 9.86
C LEU A 9 0.63 23.50 8.96
N ALA A 10 1.83 23.68 8.38
CA ALA A 10 2.47 22.66 7.56
C ALA A 10 2.73 21.37 8.36
N LEU A 11 3.25 21.50 9.59
CA LEU A 11 3.48 20.37 10.49
C LEU A 11 2.17 19.69 10.91
N LEU A 12 1.11 20.44 11.17
CA LEU A 12 -0.21 19.89 11.49
C LEU A 12 -0.78 19.08 10.34
N VAL A 13 -0.72 19.60 9.11
CA VAL A 13 -1.17 18.89 7.90
C VAL A 13 -0.36 17.61 7.70
N LEU A 14 0.97 17.68 7.90
CA LEU A 14 1.84 16.51 7.78
C LEU A 14 1.55 15.44 8.83
N ALA A 15 1.29 15.85 10.07
CA ALA A 15 0.92 14.96 11.16
C ALA A 15 -0.44 14.30 10.89
N ALA A 16 -1.45 15.08 10.49
CA ALA A 16 -2.78 14.58 10.14
C ALA A 16 -2.72 13.59 8.97
N ARG A 17 -1.96 13.91 7.91
CA ARG A 17 -1.73 12.99 6.79
C ARG A 17 -1.08 11.69 7.24
N THR A 18 -0.04 11.78 8.07
CA THR A 18 0.66 10.61 8.60
C THR A 18 -0.26 9.73 9.44
N PHE A 19 -1.09 10.35 10.29
CA PHE A 19 -2.05 9.63 11.12
C PHE A 19 -3.15 8.96 10.29
N HIS A 20 -3.71 9.68 9.32
CA HIS A 20 -4.71 9.15 8.39
C HIS A 20 -4.18 7.92 7.64
N TRP A 21 -2.97 8.00 7.11
CA TRP A 21 -2.30 6.88 6.46
C TRP A 21 -2.14 5.67 7.39
N ARG A 22 -1.67 5.90 8.62
CA ARG A 22 -1.52 4.82 9.60
C ARG A 22 -2.85 4.13 9.91
N HIS A 23 -3.93 4.89 10.03
CA HIS A 23 -5.25 4.36 10.31
C HIS A 23 -5.82 3.59 9.12
N GLN A 24 -5.73 4.16 7.91
CA GLN A 24 -6.24 3.54 6.68
C GLN A 24 -5.62 2.16 6.41
N PHE A 25 -4.32 2.02 6.67
CA PHE A 25 -3.58 0.79 6.39
C PHE A 25 -3.29 -0.03 7.65
N ALA A 26 -3.92 0.29 8.79
CA ALA A 26 -3.69 -0.43 10.05
C ALA A 26 -4.06 -1.92 9.92
N ALA A 27 -5.20 -2.21 9.30
CA ALA A 27 -5.73 -3.55 9.10
C ALA A 27 -5.03 -4.34 7.97
N TRP A 28 -4.09 -3.72 7.24
CA TRP A 28 -3.42 -4.36 6.11
C TRP A 28 -2.26 -5.22 6.59
N GLU A 29 -2.21 -6.46 6.12
CA GLU A 29 -1.19 -7.45 6.45
C GLU A 29 0.16 -7.05 5.83
N PRO A 30 1.25 -6.94 6.60
CA PRO A 30 2.57 -6.68 6.03
C PRO A 30 3.12 -7.94 5.35
N LEU A 31 3.54 -7.82 4.09
CA LEU A 31 4.14 -8.91 3.33
C LEU A 31 5.66 -8.95 3.47
N TRP A 32 6.29 -7.79 3.34
CA TRP A 32 7.71 -7.62 3.58
C TRP A 32 8.01 -6.17 3.94
N ARG A 33 9.15 -5.99 4.62
CA ARG A 33 9.66 -4.68 5.01
C ARG A 33 11.16 -4.64 4.81
N PHE A 34 11.61 -3.58 4.16
CA PHE A 34 13.01 -3.22 4.04
C PHE A 34 13.27 -1.93 4.82
N ARG A 35 14.38 -1.86 5.55
CA ARG A 35 14.79 -0.67 6.29
C ARG A 35 16.26 -0.37 6.03
N SER A 36 16.55 0.88 5.68
CA SER A 36 17.90 1.42 5.56
C SER A 36 17.93 2.78 6.28
N GLY A 37 18.49 2.78 7.49
CA GLY A 37 18.49 3.96 8.37
C GLY A 37 17.07 4.47 8.66
N PRO A 38 16.76 5.75 8.36
CA PRO A 38 15.43 6.32 8.55
C PRO A 38 14.45 5.94 7.43
N VAL A 39 14.94 5.38 6.32
CA VAL A 39 14.11 4.99 5.17
C VAL A 39 13.54 3.60 5.40
N THR A 40 12.22 3.47 5.25
CA THR A 40 11.51 2.19 5.32
C THR A 40 10.66 2.01 4.07
N VAL A 41 10.78 0.87 3.41
CA VAL A 41 9.89 0.46 2.33
C VAL A 41 9.11 -0.75 2.81
N GLU A 42 7.78 -0.72 2.71
CA GLU A 42 6.92 -1.81 3.14
C GLU A 42 5.90 -2.13 2.06
N LEU A 43 5.72 -3.42 1.79
CA LEU A 43 4.59 -3.93 1.03
C LEU A 43 3.55 -4.46 2.02
N ARG A 44 2.30 -4.02 1.87
CA ARG A 44 1.16 -4.56 2.62
C ARG A 44 0.08 -5.04 1.67
N ARG A 45 -0.75 -5.96 2.14
CA ARG A 45 -1.91 -6.49 1.41
C ARG A 45 -3.19 -6.40 2.22
N HIS A 46 -4.30 -6.45 1.50
CA HIS A 46 -5.63 -6.61 2.06
C HIS A 46 -6.51 -7.27 1.00
N ALA A 47 -7.25 -8.31 1.36
CA ALA A 47 -8.24 -8.93 0.48
C ALA A 47 -9.63 -8.56 0.98
N ASP A 48 -10.51 -8.15 0.06
CA ASP A 48 -11.87 -7.70 0.38
C ASP A 48 -12.81 -7.84 -0.83
N LEU A 49 -14.11 -7.79 -0.57
CA LEU A 49 -15.13 -7.60 -1.59
C LEU A 49 -15.22 -6.11 -1.92
N ALA A 50 -14.78 -5.73 -3.11
CA ALA A 50 -14.73 -4.34 -3.50
C ALA A 50 -15.17 -4.11 -4.94
N ARG A 51 -15.87 -3.00 -5.14
CA ARG A 51 -16.22 -2.45 -6.45
C ARG A 51 -15.29 -1.29 -6.77
N LEU A 52 -14.67 -1.33 -7.93
CA LEU A 52 -13.88 -0.22 -8.48
C LEU A 52 -14.70 0.53 -9.54
N GLU A 53 -14.33 1.79 -9.80
CA GLU A 53 -15.06 2.68 -10.72
C GLU A 53 -15.22 2.11 -12.14
N HIS A 54 -14.29 1.25 -12.57
CA HIS A 54 -14.24 0.69 -13.91
C HIS A 54 -14.72 -0.78 -13.98
N ASP A 55 -15.41 -1.25 -12.94
CA ASP A 55 -15.92 -2.62 -12.91
C ASP A 55 -17.15 -2.77 -13.82
N SER A 56 -17.12 -3.79 -14.66
CA SER A 56 -18.25 -4.14 -15.55
C SER A 56 -19.41 -4.82 -14.82
N LEU A 57 -19.17 -5.35 -13.62
CA LEU A 57 -20.18 -6.01 -12.80
C LEU A 57 -20.78 -5.03 -11.79
N GLU A 58 -22.07 -5.17 -11.55
CA GLU A 58 -22.82 -4.31 -10.62
C GLU A 58 -22.41 -4.53 -9.16
N TYR A 59 -22.07 -5.78 -8.82
CA TYR A 59 -21.77 -6.22 -7.47
C TYR A 59 -20.26 -6.17 -7.15
N PRO A 60 -19.89 -5.99 -5.87
CA PRO A 60 -18.51 -6.10 -5.42
C PRO A 60 -17.89 -7.44 -5.82
N GLN A 61 -16.62 -7.41 -6.21
CA GLN A 61 -15.86 -8.61 -6.59
C GLN A 61 -14.80 -8.91 -5.54
N PRO A 62 -14.45 -10.19 -5.33
CA PRO A 62 -13.32 -10.55 -4.48
C PRO A 62 -12.05 -10.02 -5.12
N ARG A 63 -11.30 -9.24 -4.34
CA ARG A 63 -10.07 -8.58 -4.80
C ARG A 63 -8.99 -8.71 -3.78
N GLU A 64 -7.75 -8.79 -4.27
CA GLU A 64 -6.58 -8.54 -3.44
C GLU A 64 -6.00 -7.17 -3.81
N PHE A 65 -5.79 -6.35 -2.80
CA PHE A 65 -5.12 -5.06 -2.88
C PHE A 65 -3.73 -5.17 -2.30
N ARG A 66 -2.78 -4.51 -2.95
CA ARG A 66 -1.41 -4.37 -2.45
C ARG A 66 -0.96 -2.94 -2.54
N ILE A 67 -0.20 -2.51 -1.55
CA ILE A 67 0.37 -1.17 -1.49
C ILE A 67 1.83 -1.23 -1.09
N ILE A 68 2.69 -0.64 -1.91
CA ILE A 68 4.08 -0.37 -1.55
C ILE A 68 4.11 1.05 -0.99
N THR A 69 4.74 1.23 0.16
CA THR A 69 4.90 2.55 0.77
C THR A 69 6.35 2.78 1.17
N MET A 70 6.93 3.89 0.72
CA MET A 70 8.21 4.41 1.18
C MET A 70 7.99 5.49 2.24
N ARG A 71 8.69 5.37 3.37
CA ARG A 71 8.63 6.28 4.51
C ARG A 71 10.01 6.78 4.90
N LEU A 72 10.06 8.01 5.39
CA LEU A 72 11.17 8.54 6.17
C LEU A 72 10.69 8.72 7.62
N GLY A 73 11.17 7.86 8.51
CA GLY A 73 10.60 7.73 9.86
C GLY A 73 9.12 7.33 9.80
N ALA A 74 8.25 8.19 10.34
CA ALA A 74 6.79 7.98 10.29
C ALA A 74 6.14 8.55 9.01
N ILE A 75 6.83 9.41 8.27
CA ILE A 75 6.24 10.22 7.20
C ILE A 75 6.21 9.41 5.89
N PRO A 76 5.02 9.17 5.28
CA PRO A 76 4.93 8.55 3.96
C PRO A 76 5.38 9.55 2.89
N LEU A 77 6.43 9.18 2.14
CA LEU A 77 6.96 9.98 1.04
C LEU A 77 6.33 9.60 -0.30
N TRP A 78 6.13 8.30 -0.51
CA TRP A 78 5.61 7.76 -1.75
C TRP A 78 4.84 6.48 -1.50
N SER A 79 3.81 6.24 -2.30
CA SER A 79 3.07 5.00 -2.29
C SER A 79 2.54 4.68 -3.68
N GLN A 80 2.42 3.39 -3.94
CA GLN A 80 1.81 2.87 -5.16
C GLN A 80 0.91 1.70 -4.79
N ARG A 81 -0.31 1.68 -5.35
CA ARG A 81 -1.31 0.64 -5.11
C ARG A 81 -1.49 -0.18 -6.38
N ALA A 82 -1.71 -1.48 -6.21
CA ALA A 82 -2.19 -2.38 -7.24
C ALA A 82 -3.36 -3.22 -6.69
N SER A 83 -4.19 -3.71 -7.61
CA SER A 83 -5.28 -4.61 -7.29
C SER A 83 -5.45 -5.65 -8.39
N VAL A 84 -5.87 -6.85 -8.01
CA VAL A 84 -6.25 -7.91 -8.93
C VAL A 84 -7.65 -8.41 -8.59
N CYS A 85 -8.44 -8.74 -9.61
CA CYS A 85 -9.66 -9.50 -9.40
C CYS A 85 -9.30 -10.95 -9.07
N LEU A 86 -10.04 -11.53 -8.13
CA LEU A 86 -9.93 -12.94 -7.78
C LEU A 86 -11.10 -13.73 -8.38
N PRO A 87 -10.99 -15.06 -8.50
CA PRO A 87 -12.11 -15.91 -8.87
C PRO A 87 -13.29 -15.73 -7.90
N MET A 88 -14.53 -15.91 -8.38
CA MET A 88 -15.72 -15.74 -7.54
C MET A 88 -15.75 -16.70 -6.34
N GLU A 89 -15.16 -17.88 -6.48
CA GLU A 89 -15.04 -18.89 -5.42
C GLU A 89 -14.18 -18.40 -4.24
N ALA A 90 -13.39 -17.34 -4.45
CA ALA A 90 -12.58 -16.72 -3.41
C ALA A 90 -13.41 -15.89 -2.42
N ASP A 91 -14.64 -15.49 -2.78
CA ASP A 91 -15.56 -14.72 -1.93
C ASP A 91 -15.76 -15.38 -0.56
N ALA A 92 -16.14 -16.67 -0.56
CA ALA A 92 -16.43 -17.43 0.67
C ALA A 92 -15.26 -17.53 1.66
N ARG A 93 -14.04 -17.23 1.21
CA ARG A 93 -12.81 -17.31 2.02
C ARG A 93 -11.94 -16.07 1.91
N ILE A 94 -12.49 -14.92 1.51
CA ILE A 94 -11.74 -13.70 1.20
C ILE A 94 -10.75 -13.31 2.33
N GLY A 95 -11.16 -13.42 3.58
CA GLY A 95 -10.32 -13.15 4.75
C GLY A 95 -9.27 -14.21 5.09
N ALA A 96 -9.33 -15.38 4.46
CA ALA A 96 -8.43 -16.52 4.67
C ALA A 96 -7.52 -16.81 3.45
N ILE A 97 -7.56 -15.96 2.42
CA ILE A 97 -6.71 -16.12 1.23
C ILE A 97 -5.25 -15.91 1.61
N ALA A 98 -4.42 -16.91 1.33
CA ALA A 98 -2.99 -16.83 1.59
C ALA A 98 -2.31 -15.84 0.63
N ALA A 99 -1.37 -15.04 1.14
CA ALA A 99 -0.63 -14.05 0.37
C ALA A 99 0.09 -14.60 -0.89
N GLY A 100 0.45 -15.88 -0.90
CA GLY A 100 1.15 -16.51 -2.01
C GLY A 100 0.23 -17.01 -3.12
N GLU A 101 -1.06 -17.19 -2.86
CA GLU A 101 -1.97 -17.92 -3.73
C GLU A 101 -2.14 -17.23 -5.09
N PHE A 102 -2.37 -15.92 -5.06
CA PHE A 102 -2.56 -15.09 -6.25
C PHE A 102 -1.39 -14.15 -6.52
N ASP A 103 -0.21 -14.43 -5.94
CA ASP A 103 0.99 -13.58 -6.05
C ASP A 103 1.42 -13.35 -7.50
N HIS A 104 1.23 -14.37 -8.36
CA HIS A 104 1.61 -14.33 -9.76
C HIS A 104 0.80 -13.33 -10.61
N LEU A 105 -0.42 -12.97 -10.17
CA LEU A 105 -1.27 -11.99 -10.85
C LEU A 105 -0.78 -10.55 -10.68
N PHE A 106 0.08 -10.31 -9.68
CA PHE A 106 0.66 -8.99 -9.46
C PHE A 106 1.91 -8.79 -10.31
N ASP A 107 2.17 -7.52 -10.66
CA ASP A 107 3.46 -7.11 -11.18
C ASP A 107 4.58 -7.46 -10.21
N ALA A 108 5.77 -7.70 -10.74
CA ALA A 108 6.89 -8.23 -9.97
C ALA A 108 7.18 -7.42 -8.69
N HIS A 109 7.07 -6.08 -8.72
CA HIS A 109 7.32 -5.21 -7.56
C HIS A 109 6.27 -5.29 -6.45
N PHE A 110 5.07 -5.79 -6.76
CA PHE A 110 4.01 -6.06 -5.79
C PHE A 110 4.01 -7.51 -5.30
N ARG A 111 4.91 -8.37 -5.78
CA ARG A 111 5.00 -9.77 -5.35
C ARG A 111 5.66 -9.90 -3.99
N ARG A 112 5.26 -10.92 -3.23
CA ARG A 112 5.87 -11.24 -1.92
C ARG A 112 7.36 -11.59 -2.08
N GLY A 113 7.70 -12.30 -3.15
CA GLY A 113 9.07 -12.72 -3.46
C GLY A 113 9.96 -11.62 -4.04
N TRP A 114 9.44 -10.39 -4.20
CA TRP A 114 10.21 -9.27 -4.74
C TRP A 114 11.29 -8.81 -3.76
N THR A 115 12.43 -9.46 -3.86
CA THR A 115 13.64 -9.12 -3.11
C THR A 115 14.44 -8.12 -3.94
N HIS A 116 14.08 -6.83 -3.91
CA HIS A 116 14.94 -5.83 -4.53
C HIS A 116 16.07 -5.37 -3.62
N ARG A 117 17.29 -5.73 -4.06
CA ARG A 117 18.50 -4.93 -3.86
C ARG A 117 18.17 -3.44 -4.09
N PRO A 118 18.53 -2.54 -3.17
CA PRO A 118 18.00 -1.17 -3.09
C PRO A 118 18.68 -0.22 -4.09
N ALA A 119 18.36 -0.30 -5.39
CA ALA A 119 19.05 0.54 -6.38
C ALA A 119 18.18 1.30 -7.39
N ARG A 120 16.88 1.00 -7.58
CA ARG A 120 16.12 1.54 -8.73
C ARG A 120 14.89 2.38 -8.43
N LEU A 121 14.35 2.39 -7.22
CA LEU A 121 13.19 3.24 -6.89
C LEU A 121 13.57 4.70 -6.61
N ALA A 122 14.81 4.98 -6.21
CA ALA A 122 15.33 6.35 -6.08
C ALA A 122 15.64 7.02 -7.44
N ALA A 123 15.80 6.24 -8.52
CA ALA A 123 16.28 6.72 -9.81
C ALA A 123 15.19 7.11 -10.82
N ARG A 124 13.90 6.93 -10.49
CA ARG A 124 12.76 7.25 -11.38
C ARG A 124 11.92 8.45 -10.91
N ALA A 125 12.37 9.16 -9.89
CA ALA A 125 11.75 10.40 -9.40
C ALA A 125 12.46 11.66 -9.93
N HIS A 126 13.26 11.53 -11.01
CA HIS A 126 13.93 12.63 -11.70
C HIS A 126 13.51 12.67 -13.16
#